data_AF-A0A4Z2FGP8-F1
#
_entry.id   AF-A0A4Z2FGP8-F1
#
_cell.length_a   1.000
_cell.length_b   1.000
_cell.length_c   1.000
_cell.angle_alpha   90.00
_cell.angle_beta   90.00
_cell.angle_gamma   90.00
#
_symmetry.space_group_name_H-M   'P 1'
#
loop_
_entity.id
_entity.type
_entity.pdbx_description
1 polymer ?
#
loop_
_entity_poly.entity_id
_entity_poly.type
_entity_poly.pdbx_seq_one_letter_code
_entity_poly.pdbx_strand_id
1 'polypeptide(L)'
;MTSVETAAEHERILREIESTDTNCIGPTLRCYQLPVSKKKKEEKKKKNNKENQEEKKKEEKKKNNNKDMNEENQEKEKKKNKSVYDGQEHGLFMENLDVRIRNHDREIEKMCNHHFQGFVDSITELLKVRGEAQKLKSQVTETNRHLQDDGKELMGSMEELQKCRVQQRNMASTIDKLSHCLPVLEMYSRLQEQMRTKRYYPALRTLEQLEHTCLPRAGQYRFCSIMAENSPKLRTQIRDTAMTQLRDFLESIRKHSDKIGETAIRQAQTGTDMEARGSNSG
;
A
#
# COMPACT_ATOMS: atom_id res chain seq x y z
N MET A 1 23.22 -9.83 16.94
CA MET A 1 23.60 -9.22 15.64
C MET A 1 22.50 -9.35 14.60
N THR A 2 21.74 -10.45 14.57
CA THR A 2 20.61 -10.70 13.65
C THR A 2 19.40 -9.75 13.78
N SER A 3 19.17 -9.13 14.95
CA SER A 3 18.06 -8.18 15.15
C SER A 3 18.31 -6.78 14.58
N VAL A 4 19.56 -6.42 14.30
CA VAL A 4 19.91 -5.09 13.77
C VAL A 4 19.85 -5.11 12.24
N GLU A 5 20.17 -6.25 11.63
CA GLU A 5 20.04 -6.48 10.18
C GLU A 5 18.58 -6.46 9.73
N THR A 6 17.66 -7.06 10.50
CA THR A 6 16.21 -7.02 10.18
C THR A 6 15.60 -5.63 10.28
N ALA A 7 16.07 -4.80 11.22
CA ALA A 7 15.63 -3.41 11.34
C ALA A 7 16.15 -2.55 10.17
N ALA A 8 17.38 -2.80 9.73
CA ALA A 8 17.98 -2.13 8.58
C ALA A 8 17.31 -2.53 7.26
N GLU A 9 16.94 -3.80 7.09
CA GLU A 9 16.16 -4.27 5.95
C GLU A 9 14.74 -3.67 5.94
N HIS A 10 14.08 -3.60 7.09
CA HIS A 10 12.77 -2.98 7.22
C HIS A 10 12.80 -1.48 6.85
N GLU A 11 13.81 -0.74 7.30
CA GLU A 11 14.00 0.66 6.87
C GLU A 11 14.31 0.79 5.38
N ARG A 12 15.09 -0.13 4.81
CA ARG A 12 15.41 -0.15 3.39
C ARG A 12 14.15 -0.36 2.54
N ILE A 13 13.30 -1.30 2.93
CA ILE A 13 12.00 -1.57 2.27
C ILE A 13 11.08 -0.34 2.38
N LEU A 14 11.02 0.32 3.54
CA LEU A 14 10.23 1.54 3.71
C LEU A 14 10.71 2.69 2.81
N ARG A 15 12.02 2.91 2.71
CA ARG A 15 12.58 3.93 1.80
C ARG A 15 12.37 3.59 0.33
N GLU A 16 12.43 2.31 -0.04
CA GLU A 16 12.23 1.87 -1.42
C GLU A 16 10.76 2.05 -1.83
N ILE A 17 9.81 1.78 -0.93
CA ILE A 17 8.36 2.03 -1.10
C ILE A 17 8.04 3.54 -1.14
N GLU A 18 8.71 4.36 -0.33
CA GLU A 18 8.60 5.83 -0.36
C GLU A 18 9.23 6.43 -1.62
N SER A 19 10.26 5.80 -2.19
CA SER A 19 10.93 6.24 -3.43
C SER A 19 10.22 5.80 -4.71
N THR A 20 9.41 4.74 -4.63
CA THR A 20 8.45 4.42 -5.69
C THR A 20 7.30 5.41 -5.61
N ASP A 21 7.51 6.57 -6.24
CA ASP A 21 6.42 7.32 -6.84
C ASP A 21 5.41 6.33 -7.45
N THR A 22 4.13 6.65 -7.33
CA THR A 22 2.89 5.97 -7.76
C THR A 22 2.82 5.57 -9.26
N ASN A 23 3.96 5.25 -9.87
CA ASN A 23 4.22 4.93 -11.25
C ASN A 23 4.39 3.43 -11.51
N CYS A 24 4.35 2.56 -10.48
CA CYS A 24 4.28 1.10 -10.67
C CYS A 24 2.91 0.64 -11.20
N ILE A 25 1.92 1.53 -11.20
CA ILE A 25 0.64 1.32 -11.83
C ILE A 25 0.72 1.83 -13.27
N GLY A 26 0.91 0.91 -14.21
CA GLY A 26 1.00 1.21 -15.64
C GLY A 26 -0.21 2.04 -16.14
N PRO A 27 -0.07 2.74 -17.29
CA PRO A 27 -1.05 3.71 -17.80
C PRO A 27 -2.51 3.22 -17.87
N THR A 28 -2.73 1.90 -17.91
CA THR A 28 -4.03 1.24 -17.96
C THR A 28 -4.93 1.59 -16.77
N LEU A 29 -4.38 1.76 -15.56
CA LEU A 29 -5.15 1.99 -14.34
C LEU A 29 -5.28 3.49 -13.98
N ARG A 30 -4.44 4.37 -14.57
CA ARG A 30 -4.53 5.83 -14.39
C ARG A 30 -5.61 6.48 -15.28
N CYS A 31 -6.26 5.70 -16.16
CA CYS A 31 -7.17 6.21 -17.20
C CYS A 31 -8.63 6.46 -16.79
N TYR A 32 -9.03 6.27 -15.53
CA TYR A 32 -10.43 6.49 -15.12
C TYR A 32 -10.58 7.55 -14.04
N GLN A 33 -10.04 8.75 -14.29
CA GLN A 33 -10.49 9.97 -13.60
C GLN A 33 -10.50 11.19 -14.54
N LEU A 34 -10.99 11.05 -15.78
CA LEU A 34 -11.36 12.20 -16.62
C LEU A 34 -12.57 11.85 -17.52
N PRO A 35 -13.50 12.80 -17.75
CA PRO A 35 -14.72 12.54 -18.50
C PRO A 35 -14.40 12.21 -19.96
N VAL A 36 -14.78 11.01 -20.39
CA VAL A 36 -14.59 10.50 -21.76
C VAL A 36 -15.52 11.25 -22.71
N SER A 37 -15.05 12.37 -23.24
CA SER A 37 -15.65 13.06 -24.38
C SER A 37 -14.59 13.33 -25.43
N LYS A 38 -14.80 12.73 -26.62
CA LYS A 38 -14.13 13.02 -27.90
C LYS A 38 -12.61 12.74 -27.97
N LYS A 39 -12.20 11.47 -28.11
CA LYS A 39 -10.90 11.12 -28.75
C LYS A 39 -10.78 9.65 -29.20
N LYS A 40 -11.85 9.04 -29.69
CA LYS A 40 -11.83 7.67 -30.26
C LYS A 40 -12.33 7.59 -31.72
N LYS A 41 -12.27 8.71 -32.46
CA LYS A 41 -12.64 8.75 -33.89
C LYS A 41 -11.49 9.05 -34.87
N GLU A 42 -10.26 9.31 -34.39
CA GLU A 42 -9.14 9.65 -35.30
C GLU A 42 -8.07 8.58 -35.47
N GLU A 43 -7.95 7.59 -34.58
CA GLU A 43 -6.91 6.55 -34.74
C GLU A 43 -7.33 5.38 -35.67
N LYS A 44 -8.63 5.19 -35.94
CA LYS A 44 -9.09 4.18 -36.91
C LYS A 44 -8.95 4.60 -38.38
N LYS A 45 -8.68 5.88 -38.67
CA LYS A 45 -8.59 6.39 -40.06
C LYS A 45 -7.17 6.34 -40.65
N LYS A 46 -6.14 6.10 -39.83
CA LYS A 46 -4.73 6.02 -40.29
C LYS A 46 -4.20 4.60 -40.51
N LYS A 47 -4.89 3.55 -40.04
CA LYS A 47 -4.44 2.16 -40.23
C LYS A 47 -4.97 1.52 -41.52
N ASN A 48 -6.17 1.89 -41.99
CA ASN A 48 -6.78 1.34 -43.20
C ASN A 48 -6.21 1.88 -44.53
N ASN A 49 -5.26 2.82 -44.51
CA ASN A 49 -4.71 3.42 -45.73
C ASN A 49 -3.29 2.93 -46.09
N LYS A 50 -2.71 2.03 -45.28
CA LYS A 50 -1.37 1.47 -45.52
C LYS A 50 -1.39 0.05 -46.08
N GLU A 51 -2.44 -0.73 -45.82
CA GLU A 51 -2.59 -2.09 -46.36
C GLU A 51 -3.10 -2.10 -47.82
N ASN A 52 -3.89 -1.10 -48.23
CA ASN A 52 -4.45 -1.01 -49.59
C ASN A 52 -3.47 -0.52 -50.69
N GLN A 53 -2.21 -0.21 -50.36
CA GLN A 53 -1.20 0.22 -51.34
C GLN A 53 -0.18 -0.88 -51.70
N GLU A 54 -0.06 -1.94 -50.91
CA GLU A 54 0.89 -3.04 -51.18
C GLU A 54 0.28 -4.20 -51.99
N GLU A 55 -1.05 -4.41 -51.94
CA GLU A 55 -1.72 -5.42 -52.76
C GLU A 55 -1.83 -5.02 -54.24
N LYS A 56 -2.06 -3.73 -54.55
CA LYS A 56 -2.14 -3.26 -55.95
C LYS A 56 -0.82 -3.36 -56.72
N LYS A 57 0.34 -3.37 -56.05
CA LYS A 57 1.65 -3.50 -56.70
C LYS A 57 2.09 -4.95 -56.94
N LYS A 58 1.42 -5.93 -56.32
CA LYS A 58 1.72 -7.36 -56.55
C LYS A 58 0.85 -7.98 -57.65
N GLU A 59 -0.32 -7.43 -57.95
CA GLU A 59 -1.15 -7.90 -59.07
C GLU A 59 -0.66 -7.44 -60.46
N GLU A 60 0.06 -6.32 -60.58
CA GLU A 60 0.60 -5.88 -61.88
C GLU A 60 1.86 -6.65 -62.34
N LYS A 61 2.50 -7.43 -61.46
CA LYS A 61 3.71 -8.22 -61.80
C LYS A 61 3.44 -9.67 -62.19
N LYS A 62 2.18 -10.11 -62.25
CA LYS A 62 1.80 -11.48 -62.63
C LYS A 62 1.00 -11.59 -63.94
N LYS A 63 1.18 -10.62 -64.85
CA LYS A 63 0.59 -10.66 -66.21
C LYS A 63 1.58 -10.75 -67.37
N ASN A 64 2.88 -10.72 -67.13
CA ASN A 64 3.88 -10.81 -68.21
C ASN A 64 4.84 -11.97 -67.95
N ASN A 65 4.43 -13.20 -68.30
CA ASN A 65 5.34 -14.30 -68.64
C ASN A 65 4.53 -15.51 -69.11
N ASN A 66 3.89 -15.41 -70.28
CA ASN A 66 3.51 -16.55 -71.12
C ASN A 66 3.07 -16.04 -72.50
N LYS A 67 3.97 -15.37 -73.22
CA LYS A 67 3.70 -14.92 -74.59
C LYS A 67 4.63 -15.49 -75.67
N ASP A 68 5.54 -16.42 -75.33
CA ASP A 68 6.57 -16.84 -76.30
C ASP A 68 6.54 -18.33 -76.67
N MET A 69 5.38 -19.02 -76.55
CA MET A 69 5.22 -20.41 -77.02
C MET A 69 3.97 -20.63 -77.90
N ASN A 70 3.28 -19.56 -78.31
CA ASN A 70 1.99 -19.69 -79.00
C ASN A 70 1.96 -19.11 -80.42
N GLU A 71 3.03 -18.44 -80.90
CA GLU A 71 3.02 -17.78 -82.22
C GLU A 71 3.32 -18.76 -83.39
N GLU A 72 4.20 -19.76 -83.21
CA GLU A 72 4.43 -20.79 -84.23
C GLU A 72 3.25 -21.77 -84.40
N ASN A 73 2.46 -22.00 -83.35
CA ASN A 73 1.23 -22.80 -83.42
C ASN A 73 0.06 -22.01 -84.03
N GLN A 74 0.01 -20.69 -83.81
CA GLN A 74 -1.01 -19.81 -84.40
C GLN A 74 -0.86 -19.64 -85.91
N GLU A 75 0.36 -19.64 -86.46
CA GLU A 75 0.57 -19.51 -87.90
C GLU A 75 0.26 -20.81 -88.67
N LYS A 76 0.54 -21.97 -88.05
CA LYS A 76 0.09 -23.28 -88.54
C LYS A 76 -1.45 -23.39 -88.51
N GLU A 77 -2.11 -22.85 -87.50
CA GLU A 77 -3.58 -22.76 -87.44
C GLU A 77 -4.17 -21.81 -88.48
N LYS A 78 -3.59 -20.63 -88.69
CA LYS A 78 -4.05 -19.68 -89.71
C LYS A 78 -3.98 -20.26 -91.12
N LYS A 79 -2.94 -21.05 -91.43
CA LYS A 79 -2.78 -21.70 -92.74
C LYS A 79 -3.75 -22.87 -92.94
N LYS A 80 -4.09 -23.60 -91.86
CA LYS A 80 -5.13 -24.64 -91.86
C LYS A 80 -6.53 -24.03 -92.01
N ASN A 81 -6.82 -22.92 -91.34
CA ASN A 81 -8.13 -22.24 -91.38
C ASN A 81 -8.51 -21.73 -92.77
N LYS A 82 -7.53 -21.43 -93.64
CA LYS A 82 -7.79 -20.93 -95.00
C LYS A 82 -8.16 -22.03 -96.00
N SER A 83 -7.70 -23.26 -95.81
CA SER A 83 -8.02 -24.40 -96.69
C SER A 83 -9.36 -25.08 -96.34
N VAL A 84 -9.91 -24.77 -95.17
CA VAL A 84 -11.14 -25.34 -94.61
C VAL A 84 -12.40 -24.71 -95.20
N TYR A 85 -12.35 -23.42 -95.54
CA TYR A 85 -13.49 -22.69 -96.11
C TYR A 85 -13.74 -23.02 -97.60
N ASP A 86 -12.81 -23.67 -98.30
CA ASP A 86 -12.97 -24.15 -99.69
C ASP A 86 -13.74 -25.49 -99.79
N GLY A 87 -14.39 -25.93 -98.71
CA GLY A 87 -15.48 -26.92 -98.75
C GLY A 87 -15.06 -28.39 -98.65
N GLN A 88 -13.78 -28.75 -98.84
CA GLN A 88 -13.35 -30.15 -98.82
C GLN A 88 -12.89 -30.66 -97.44
N GLU A 89 -12.55 -29.78 -96.51
CA GLU A 89 -11.97 -30.11 -95.18
C GLU A 89 -12.77 -29.52 -94.01
N HIS A 90 -13.97 -28.98 -94.25
CA HIS A 90 -14.76 -28.25 -93.25
C HIS A 90 -15.24 -29.14 -92.09
N GLY A 91 -15.56 -30.40 -92.38
CA GLY A 91 -15.91 -31.40 -91.35
C GLY A 91 -14.72 -31.74 -90.45
N LEU A 92 -13.54 -31.96 -91.04
CA LEU A 92 -12.30 -32.26 -90.32
C LEU A 92 -11.86 -31.09 -89.43
N PHE A 93 -12.10 -29.86 -89.84
CA PHE A 93 -11.81 -28.70 -89.01
C PHE A 93 -12.74 -28.57 -87.81
N MET A 94 -14.06 -28.70 -88.02
CA MET A 94 -15.03 -28.66 -86.93
C MET A 94 -14.78 -29.80 -85.94
N GLU A 95 -14.42 -30.99 -86.43
CA GLU A 95 -14.04 -32.12 -85.59
C GLU A 95 -12.76 -31.84 -84.78
N ASN A 96 -11.74 -31.22 -85.38
CA ASN A 96 -10.53 -30.80 -84.67
C ASN A 96 -10.82 -29.71 -83.62
N LEU A 97 -11.75 -28.79 -83.90
CA LEU A 97 -12.21 -27.78 -82.94
C LEU A 97 -12.96 -28.44 -81.77
N ASP A 98 -13.87 -29.36 -82.04
CA ASP A 98 -14.61 -30.11 -81.00
C ASP A 98 -13.67 -30.96 -80.14
N VAL A 99 -12.63 -31.55 -80.73
CA VAL A 99 -11.57 -32.24 -79.96
C VAL A 99 -10.81 -31.25 -79.08
N ARG A 100 -10.49 -30.05 -79.57
CA ARG A 100 -9.79 -29.05 -78.78
C ARG A 100 -10.66 -28.48 -77.65
N ILE A 101 -11.93 -28.19 -77.90
CA ILE A 101 -12.88 -27.73 -76.88
C ILE A 101 -12.98 -28.78 -75.77
N ARG A 102 -13.20 -30.06 -76.13
CA ARG A 102 -13.26 -31.16 -75.17
C ARG A 102 -11.96 -31.35 -74.37
N ASN A 103 -10.80 -31.14 -75.01
CA ASN A 103 -9.52 -31.18 -74.30
C ASN A 103 -9.37 -30.02 -73.31
N HIS A 104 -9.73 -28.79 -73.69
CA HIS A 104 -9.67 -27.65 -72.78
C HIS A 104 -10.68 -27.77 -71.64
N ASP A 105 -11.89 -28.27 -71.89
CA ASP A 105 -12.87 -28.53 -70.83
C ASP A 105 -12.33 -29.53 -69.81
N ARG A 106 -11.67 -30.61 -70.29
CA ARG A 106 -10.98 -31.57 -69.41
C ARG A 106 -9.82 -30.96 -68.64
N GLU A 107 -9.03 -30.07 -69.26
CA GLU A 107 -7.94 -29.37 -68.57
C GLU A 107 -8.46 -28.42 -67.50
N ILE A 108 -9.52 -27.66 -67.80
CA ILE A 108 -10.21 -26.77 -66.85
C ILE A 108 -10.76 -27.58 -65.69
N GLU A 109 -11.46 -28.67 -65.96
CA GLU A 109 -12.03 -29.54 -64.92
C GLU A 109 -10.94 -30.15 -64.03
N LYS A 110 -9.81 -30.57 -64.62
CA LYS A 110 -8.66 -31.11 -63.90
C LYS A 110 -7.98 -30.05 -63.01
N MET A 111 -7.79 -28.84 -63.53
CA MET A 111 -7.27 -27.69 -62.78
C MET A 111 -8.18 -27.31 -61.61
N CYS A 112 -9.48 -27.23 -61.87
CA CYS A 112 -10.50 -26.95 -60.86
C CYS A 112 -10.50 -28.01 -59.76
N ASN A 113 -10.55 -29.30 -60.12
CA ASN A 113 -10.51 -30.40 -59.16
C ASN A 113 -9.22 -30.43 -58.34
N HIS A 114 -8.09 -30.03 -58.92
CA HIS A 114 -6.81 -29.94 -58.20
C HIS A 114 -6.81 -28.84 -57.13
N HIS A 115 -7.45 -27.69 -57.39
CA HIS A 115 -7.41 -26.53 -56.50
C HIS A 115 -8.62 -26.39 -55.57
N PHE A 116 -9.76 -27.01 -55.86
CA PHE A 116 -10.97 -26.90 -55.05
C PHE A 116 -10.76 -27.38 -53.61
N GLN A 117 -10.07 -28.51 -53.42
CA GLN A 117 -9.81 -29.00 -52.07
C GLN A 117 -8.97 -28.03 -51.24
N GLY A 118 -7.88 -27.49 -51.81
CA GLY A 118 -7.04 -26.49 -51.12
C GLY A 118 -7.78 -25.20 -50.79
N PHE A 119 -8.72 -24.77 -51.63
CA PHE A 119 -9.60 -23.63 -51.35
C PHE A 119 -10.57 -23.93 -50.20
N VAL A 120 -11.21 -25.10 -50.19
CA VAL A 120 -12.10 -25.53 -49.11
C VAL A 120 -11.35 -25.64 -47.78
N ASP A 121 -10.14 -26.21 -47.81
CA ASP A 121 -9.28 -26.34 -46.63
C ASP A 121 -8.89 -24.96 -46.07
N SER A 122 -8.52 -24.02 -46.95
CA SER A 122 -8.19 -22.64 -46.58
C SER A 122 -9.37 -21.89 -45.94
N ILE A 123 -10.58 -22.05 -46.50
CA ILE A 123 -11.80 -21.48 -45.89
C ILE A 123 -12.06 -22.08 -44.51
N THR A 124 -11.89 -23.40 -44.39
CA THR A 124 -12.11 -24.13 -43.14
C THR A 124 -11.12 -23.67 -42.06
N GLU A 125 -9.83 -23.51 -42.41
CA GLU A 125 -8.83 -22.94 -41.50
C GLU A 125 -9.16 -21.50 -41.09
N LEU A 126 -9.57 -20.65 -42.03
CA LEU A 126 -9.97 -19.27 -41.72
C LEU A 126 -11.14 -19.22 -40.72
N LEU A 127 -12.12 -20.11 -40.88
CA LEU A 127 -13.25 -20.23 -39.97
C LEU A 127 -12.82 -20.69 -38.57
N LYS A 128 -11.86 -21.63 -38.47
CA LYS A 128 -11.26 -22.06 -37.19
C LYS A 128 -10.53 -20.90 -36.51
N VAL A 129 -9.64 -20.22 -37.22
CA VAL A 129 -8.90 -19.06 -36.70
C VAL A 129 -9.84 -17.97 -36.21
N ARG A 130 -10.93 -17.69 -36.94
CA ARG A 130 -11.96 -16.74 -36.49
C ARG A 130 -12.60 -17.17 -35.17
N GLY A 131 -12.92 -18.46 -35.01
CA GLY A 131 -13.48 -19.01 -33.78
C GLY A 131 -12.51 -18.89 -32.60
N GLU A 132 -11.23 -19.23 -32.82
CA GLU A 132 -10.18 -19.10 -31.81
C GLU A 132 -9.93 -17.64 -31.42
N ALA A 133 -9.88 -16.71 -32.39
CA ALA A 133 -9.73 -15.29 -32.12
C ALA A 133 -10.91 -14.73 -31.30
N GLN A 134 -12.13 -15.19 -31.57
CA GLN A 134 -13.31 -14.81 -30.79
C GLN A 134 -13.23 -15.34 -29.36
N LYS A 135 -12.78 -16.60 -29.17
CA LYS A 135 -12.57 -17.20 -27.86
C LYS A 135 -11.48 -16.45 -27.07
N LEU A 136 -10.34 -16.18 -27.70
CA LEU A 136 -9.25 -15.41 -27.10
C LEU A 136 -9.73 -14.02 -26.67
N LYS A 137 -10.48 -13.33 -27.54
CA LYS A 137 -11.07 -12.03 -27.20
C LYS A 137 -11.94 -12.12 -25.95
N SER A 138 -12.82 -13.13 -25.87
CA SER A 138 -13.69 -13.30 -24.70
C SER A 138 -12.90 -13.57 -23.41
N GLN A 139 -11.85 -14.39 -23.48
CA GLN A 139 -10.97 -14.67 -22.35
C GLN A 139 -10.22 -13.41 -21.91
N VAL A 140 -9.65 -12.65 -22.84
CA VAL A 140 -8.94 -11.40 -22.53
C VAL A 140 -9.87 -10.39 -21.87
N THR A 141 -11.11 -10.25 -22.35
CA THR A 141 -12.09 -9.35 -21.72
C THR A 141 -12.48 -9.80 -20.33
N GLU A 142 -12.62 -11.12 -20.12
CA GLU A 142 -12.98 -11.69 -18.84
C GLU A 142 -11.85 -11.53 -17.81
N THR A 143 -10.61 -11.86 -18.20
CA THR A 143 -9.43 -11.65 -17.35
C THR A 143 -9.24 -10.18 -17.01
N ASN A 144 -9.45 -9.28 -17.97
CA ASN A 144 -9.39 -7.84 -17.70
C ASN A 144 -10.46 -7.39 -16.70
N ARG A 145 -11.67 -7.96 -16.76
CA ARG A 145 -12.74 -7.66 -15.80
C ARG A 145 -12.34 -8.13 -14.41
N HIS A 146 -11.94 -9.40 -14.26
CA HIS A 146 -11.48 -9.96 -12.99
C HIS A 146 -10.35 -9.14 -12.38
N LEU A 147 -9.33 -8.78 -13.18
CA LEU A 147 -8.21 -7.98 -12.69
C LEU A 147 -8.64 -6.59 -12.20
N GLN A 148 -9.63 -5.98 -12.84
CA GLN A 148 -10.18 -4.70 -12.40
C GLN A 148 -10.99 -4.81 -11.11
N ASP A 149 -11.77 -5.88 -10.97
CA ASP A 149 -12.57 -6.15 -9.78
C ASP A 149 -11.65 -6.43 -8.57
N ASP A 150 -10.66 -7.32 -8.73
CA ASP A 150 -9.65 -7.63 -7.71
C ASP A 150 -8.83 -6.38 -7.36
N GLY A 151 -8.45 -5.58 -8.37
CA GLY A 151 -7.73 -4.32 -8.17
C GLY A 151 -8.54 -3.30 -7.37
N LYS A 152 -9.87 -3.26 -7.56
CA LYS A 152 -10.76 -2.38 -6.80
C LYS A 152 -10.90 -2.83 -5.35
N GLU A 153 -11.02 -4.13 -5.10
CA GLU A 153 -11.03 -4.69 -3.74
C GLU A 153 -9.71 -4.40 -3.02
N LEU A 154 -8.58 -4.62 -3.69
CA LEU A 154 -7.25 -4.33 -3.14
C LEU A 154 -7.08 -2.85 -2.78
N MET A 155 -7.54 -1.93 -3.64
CA MET A 155 -7.51 -0.50 -3.32
C MET A 155 -8.34 -0.19 -2.06
N GLY A 156 -9.52 -0.78 -1.91
CA GLY A 156 -10.34 -0.62 -0.70
C GLY A 156 -9.61 -1.08 0.55
N SER A 157 -9.00 -2.28 0.51
CA SER A 157 -8.19 -2.80 1.62
C SER A 157 -6.98 -1.91 1.94
N MET A 158 -6.34 -1.34 0.91
CA MET A 158 -5.20 -0.43 1.08
C MET A 158 -5.59 0.87 1.78
N GLU A 159 -6.75 1.44 1.45
CA GLU A 159 -7.28 2.64 2.13
C GLU A 159 -7.59 2.35 3.61
N GLU A 160 -8.17 1.19 3.92
CA GLU A 160 -8.42 0.76 5.29
C GLU A 160 -7.11 0.59 6.07
N LEU A 161 -6.11 -0.05 5.45
CA LEU A 161 -4.78 -0.20 6.04
C LEU A 161 -4.12 1.15 6.31
N GLN A 162 -4.24 2.11 5.39
CA GLN A 162 -3.72 3.46 5.59
C GLN A 162 -4.39 4.15 6.79
N LYS A 163 -5.72 4.07 6.90
CA LYS A 163 -6.46 4.60 8.06
C LYS A 163 -6.00 3.95 9.36
N CYS A 164 -5.84 2.63 9.36
CA CYS A 164 -5.36 1.87 10.52
C CYS A 164 -3.93 2.29 10.92
N ARG A 165 -3.03 2.49 9.96
CA ARG A 165 -1.66 2.98 10.23
C ARG A 165 -1.63 4.38 10.84
N VAL A 166 -2.49 5.28 10.37
CA VAL A 166 -2.62 6.62 10.98
C VAL A 166 -3.11 6.51 12.42
N GLN A 167 -4.12 5.67 12.67
CA GLN A 167 -4.60 5.41 14.03
C GLN A 167 -3.49 4.82 14.91
N GLN A 168 -2.75 3.83 14.42
CA GLN A 168 -1.63 3.22 15.12
C GLN A 168 -0.55 4.26 15.47
N ARG A 169 -0.21 5.15 14.53
CA ARG A 169 0.74 6.24 14.78
C ARG A 169 0.23 7.22 15.84
N ASN A 170 -1.04 7.58 15.80
CA ASN A 170 -1.66 8.45 16.80
C ASN A 170 -1.66 7.79 18.18
N MET A 171 -1.99 6.49 18.26
CA MET A 171 -1.93 5.71 19.48
C MET A 171 -0.51 5.64 20.04
N ALA A 172 0.48 5.30 19.20
CA ALA A 172 1.89 5.24 19.61
C ALA A 172 2.38 6.60 20.14
N SER A 173 2.07 7.70 19.45
CA SER A 173 2.40 9.05 19.93
C SER A 173 1.70 9.40 21.24
N THR A 174 0.46 8.96 21.43
CA THR A 174 -0.28 9.18 22.68
C THR A 174 0.31 8.38 23.82
N ILE A 175 0.64 7.11 23.60
CA ILE A 175 1.31 6.25 24.58
C ILE A 175 2.63 6.90 24.99
N ASP A 176 3.46 7.31 24.01
CA ASP A 176 4.74 7.95 24.29
C ASP A 176 4.57 9.21 25.14
N LYS A 177 3.66 10.11 24.77
CA LYS A 177 3.34 11.33 25.55
C LYS A 177 2.86 11.00 26.97
N LEU A 178 1.99 10.00 27.14
CA LEU A 178 1.51 9.58 28.45
C LEU A 178 2.63 8.96 29.29
N SER A 179 3.50 8.15 28.68
CA SER A 179 4.67 7.55 29.33
C SER A 179 5.64 8.61 29.84
N HIS A 180 5.79 9.74 29.14
CA HIS A 180 6.58 10.87 29.63
C HIS A 180 5.93 11.58 30.83
N CYS A 181 4.60 11.67 30.86
CA CYS A 181 3.85 12.33 31.94
C CYS A 181 3.71 11.48 33.21
N LEU A 182 3.68 10.16 33.06
CA LEU A 182 3.38 9.21 34.15
C LEU A 182 4.31 9.38 35.38
N PRO A 183 5.65 9.45 35.24
CA PRO A 183 6.54 9.60 36.39
C PRO A 183 6.32 10.91 37.16
N VAL A 184 5.93 11.99 36.46
CA VAL A 184 5.65 13.29 37.07
C VAL A 184 4.41 13.20 37.96
N LEU A 185 3.35 12.57 37.43
CA LEU A 185 2.09 12.40 38.14
C LEU A 185 2.23 11.44 39.33
N GLU A 186 2.97 10.34 39.17
CA GLU A 186 3.25 9.39 40.26
C GLU A 186 4.04 10.04 41.40
N MET A 187 5.10 10.79 41.07
CA MET A 187 5.90 11.50 42.07
C MET A 187 5.07 12.57 42.82
N TYR A 188 4.21 13.29 42.10
CA TYR A 188 3.30 14.26 42.71
C TYR A 188 2.24 13.59 43.60
N SER A 189 1.67 12.46 43.17
CA SER A 189 0.75 11.66 43.98
C SER A 189 1.42 11.18 45.27
N ARG A 190 2.66 10.70 45.17
CA ARG A 190 3.48 10.29 46.32
C ARG A 190 3.76 11.45 47.28
N LEU A 191 4.04 12.65 46.77
CA LEU A 191 4.21 13.86 47.58
C LEU A 191 2.93 14.17 48.39
N GLN A 192 1.77 14.16 47.74
CA GLN A 192 0.48 14.40 48.39
C GLN A 192 0.20 13.38 49.51
N GLU A 193 0.51 12.10 49.28
CA GLU A 193 0.37 11.05 50.29
C GLU A 193 1.32 11.25 51.48
N GLN A 194 2.57 11.65 51.24
CA GLN A 194 3.54 11.95 52.31
C GLN A 194 3.09 13.13 53.16
N MET A 195 2.47 14.14 52.55
CA MET A 195 1.88 15.26 53.28
C MET A 195 0.68 14.82 54.13
N ARG A 196 -0.20 13.96 53.59
CA ARG A 196 -1.35 13.41 54.31
C ARG A 196 -0.95 12.57 55.52
N THR A 197 0.12 11.77 55.38
CA THR A 197 0.69 10.94 56.45
C THR A 197 1.60 11.70 57.41
N LYS A 198 1.67 13.04 57.31
CA LYS A 198 2.48 13.94 58.16
C LYS A 198 3.99 13.66 58.11
N ARG A 199 4.48 12.99 57.06
CA ARG A 199 5.91 12.74 56.84
C ARG A 199 6.54 13.92 56.08
N TYR A 200 6.69 15.05 56.77
CA TYR A 200 7.10 16.32 56.15
C TYR A 200 8.52 16.33 55.58
N TYR A 201 9.47 15.64 56.23
CA TYR A 201 10.84 15.54 55.71
C TYR A 201 10.93 14.72 54.41
N PRO A 202 10.36 13.50 54.32
CA PRO A 202 10.22 12.79 53.05
C PRO A 202 9.46 13.59 51.98
N ALA A 203 8.40 14.31 52.36
CA ALA A 203 7.65 15.18 51.44
C ALA A 203 8.53 16.26 50.81
N LEU A 204 9.33 16.97 51.61
CA LEU A 204 10.27 17.98 51.11
C LEU A 204 11.30 17.40 50.13
N ARG A 205 11.83 16.21 50.42
CA ARG A 205 12.78 15.52 49.54
C ARG A 205 12.14 15.09 48.22
N THR A 206 10.93 14.57 48.26
CA THR A 206 10.18 14.19 47.04
C THR A 206 9.84 15.43 46.20
N LEU A 207 9.50 16.55 46.83
CA LEU A 207 9.24 17.82 46.13
C LEU A 207 10.50 18.36 45.45
N GLU A 208 11.65 18.31 46.13
CA GLU A 208 12.95 18.68 45.56
C GLU A 208 13.32 17.80 44.35
N GLN A 209 13.08 16.49 44.44
CA GLN A 209 13.31 15.56 43.35
C GLN A 209 12.37 15.80 42.15
N LEU A 210 11.10 16.14 42.41
CA LEU A 210 10.12 16.51 41.39
C LEU A 210 10.58 17.74 40.59
N GLU A 211 11.11 18.75 41.29
CA GLU A 211 11.61 20.01 40.70
C GLU A 211 12.86 19.83 39.85
N HIS A 212 13.86 19.09 40.35
CA HIS A 212 15.14 18.99 39.66
C HIS A 212 15.23 17.87 38.61
N THR A 213 14.43 16.81 38.74
CA THR A 213 14.59 15.60 37.90
C THR A 213 13.42 15.37 36.94
N CYS A 214 12.18 15.59 37.40
CA CYS A 214 10.99 15.20 36.64
C CYS A 214 10.40 16.35 35.82
N LEU A 215 10.33 17.56 36.38
CA LEU A 215 9.79 18.74 35.70
C LEU A 215 10.59 19.19 34.46
N PRO A 216 11.94 19.21 34.46
CA PRO A 216 12.71 19.57 33.28
C PRO A 216 12.53 18.61 32.10
N ARG A 217 12.28 17.32 32.39
CA ARG A 217 12.05 16.28 31.37
C ARG A 217 10.67 16.39 30.72
N ALA A 218 9.69 17.01 31.38
CA ALA A 218 8.31 17.13 30.91
C ALA A 218 7.88 18.59 30.66
N GLY A 219 8.84 19.54 30.59
CA GLY A 219 8.59 20.98 30.55
C GLY A 219 7.75 21.48 29.36
N GLN A 220 7.58 20.66 28.31
CA GLN A 220 6.71 20.97 27.17
C GLN A 220 5.21 20.96 27.50
N TYR A 221 4.81 20.35 28.64
CA TYR A 221 3.40 20.25 29.02
C TYR A 221 2.96 21.36 29.97
N ARG A 222 1.79 21.96 29.73
CA ARG A 222 1.28 23.08 30.55
C ARG A 222 1.11 22.72 32.03
N PHE A 223 0.73 21.48 32.35
CA PHE A 223 0.57 21.06 33.74
C PHE A 223 1.90 21.04 34.51
N CYS A 224 3.03 20.81 33.83
CA CYS A 224 4.36 20.90 34.43
C CYS A 224 4.70 22.35 34.82
N SER A 225 4.35 23.34 33.99
CA SER A 225 4.51 24.77 34.33
C SER A 225 3.72 25.13 35.59
N ILE A 226 2.46 24.69 35.66
CA ILE A 226 1.60 24.93 36.82
C ILE A 226 2.18 24.27 38.08
N MET A 227 2.71 23.05 37.97
CA MET A 227 3.36 22.36 39.09
C MET A 227 4.62 23.10 39.56
N ALA A 228 5.45 23.59 38.65
CA ALA A 228 6.64 24.37 38.99
C ALA A 228 6.29 25.69 39.70
N GLU A 229 5.27 26.41 39.23
CA GLU A 229 4.75 27.62 39.88
C GLU A 229 4.19 27.36 41.28
N ASN A 230 3.63 26.18 41.53
CA ASN A 230 3.09 25.79 42.83
C ASN A 230 4.14 25.17 43.79
N SER A 231 5.30 24.72 43.28
CA SER A 231 6.39 24.16 44.09
C SER A 231 6.78 25.05 45.29
N PRO A 232 7.07 26.36 45.13
CA PRO A 232 7.46 27.21 46.27
C PRO A 232 6.34 27.38 47.31
N LYS A 233 5.08 27.37 46.87
CA LYS A 233 3.91 27.43 47.78
C LYS A 233 3.80 26.16 48.60
N LEU A 234 3.93 24.99 47.96
CA LEU A 234 3.95 23.68 48.62
C LEU A 234 5.10 23.57 49.64
N ARG A 235 6.30 24.02 49.27
CA ARG A 235 7.47 24.04 50.18
C ARG A 235 7.19 24.89 51.42
N THR A 236 6.60 26.06 51.24
CA THR A 236 6.20 26.96 52.34
C THR A 236 5.14 26.32 53.21
N GLN A 237 4.10 25.74 52.61
CA GLN A 237 3.02 25.06 53.32
C GLN A 237 3.53 23.87 54.17
N ILE A 238 4.43 23.05 53.63
CA ILE A 238 5.03 21.93 54.38
C ILE A 238 5.81 22.45 55.58
N ARG A 239 6.64 23.48 55.38
CA ARG A 239 7.42 24.09 56.47
C ARG A 239 6.52 24.64 57.57
N ASP A 240 5.51 25.42 57.21
CA ASP A 240 4.64 26.08 58.17
C ASP A 240 3.81 25.05 58.95
N THR A 241 3.32 24.00 58.27
CA THR A 241 2.59 22.90 58.92
C THR A 241 3.49 22.10 59.88
N ALA A 242 4.72 21.80 59.46
CA ALA A 242 5.69 21.10 60.31
C ALA A 242 6.06 21.93 61.55
N MET A 243 6.23 23.25 61.37
CA MET A 243 6.56 24.18 62.46
C MET A 243 5.41 24.32 63.45
N THR A 244 4.16 24.37 62.97
CA THR A 244 2.98 24.37 63.85
C THR A 244 2.88 23.09 64.66
N GLN A 245 3.07 21.92 64.04
CA GLN A 245 3.06 20.66 64.78
C GLN A 245 4.18 20.56 65.82
N LEU A 246 5.37 21.10 65.51
CA LEU A 246 6.46 21.17 66.49
C LEU A 246 6.10 22.10 67.65
N ARG A 247 5.50 23.26 67.38
CA ARG A 247 5.04 24.19 68.42
C ARG A 247 3.98 23.54 69.31
N ASP A 248 2.98 22.87 68.72
CA ASP A 248 1.94 22.15 69.46
C ASP A 248 2.52 21.01 70.30
N PHE A 249 3.52 20.30 69.78
CA PHE A 249 4.23 19.25 70.51
C PHE A 249 5.00 19.81 71.72
N LEU A 250 5.75 20.90 71.54
CA LEU A 250 6.48 21.54 72.63
C LEU A 250 5.54 22.11 73.70
N GLU A 251 4.42 22.69 73.28
CA GLU A 251 3.38 23.18 74.20
C GLU A 251 2.72 22.03 74.97
N SER A 252 2.50 20.89 74.30
CA SER A 252 2.01 19.68 74.96
C SER A 252 3.00 19.14 75.98
N ILE A 253 4.29 19.07 75.65
CA ILE A 253 5.35 18.69 76.60
C ILE A 253 5.34 19.63 77.80
N ARG A 254 5.33 20.95 77.58
CA ARG A 254 5.35 21.95 78.65
C ARG A 254 4.20 21.76 79.63
N LYS A 255 2.99 21.47 79.15
CA LYS A 255 1.82 21.20 80.01
C LYS A 255 1.94 19.92 80.83
N HIS A 256 2.60 18.90 80.31
CA HIS A 256 2.76 17.61 80.99
C HIS A 256 4.02 17.54 81.85
N SER A 257 5.07 18.31 81.53
CA SER A 257 6.33 18.35 82.27
C SER A 257 6.15 18.84 83.69
N ASP A 258 5.24 19.77 83.94
CA ASP A 258 4.98 20.29 85.30
C ASP A 258 4.43 19.19 86.22
N LYS A 259 3.49 18.38 85.71
CA LYS A 259 2.90 17.25 86.46
C LYS A 259 3.88 16.11 86.66
N ILE A 260 4.68 15.80 85.63
CA ILE A 260 5.73 14.78 85.73
C ILE A 260 6.81 15.25 86.71
N GLY A 261 7.21 16.53 86.65
CA GLY A 261 8.16 17.15 87.56
C GLY A 261 7.68 17.12 89.00
N GLU A 262 6.42 17.50 89.26
CA GLU A 262 5.82 17.41 90.60
C GLU A 262 5.80 15.98 91.14
N THR A 263 5.45 15.00 90.29
CA THR A 263 5.43 13.58 90.68
C THR A 263 6.85 13.05 90.95
N ALA A 264 7.83 13.42 90.12
CA ALA A 264 9.23 13.06 90.30
C ALA A 264 9.83 13.69 91.57
N ILE A 265 9.50 14.95 91.87
CA ILE A 265 9.93 15.63 93.10
C ILE A 265 9.30 14.98 94.33
N ARG A 266 7.99 14.67 94.32
CA ARG A 266 7.35 13.95 95.43
C ARG A 266 7.97 12.57 95.65
N GLN A 267 8.25 11.82 94.57
CA GLN A 267 8.91 10.52 94.67
C GLN A 267 10.33 10.64 95.24
N ALA A 268 11.10 11.65 94.82
CA ALA A 268 12.42 11.94 95.38
C ALA A 268 12.35 12.30 96.87
N GLN A 269 11.39 13.13 97.28
CA GLN A 269 11.15 13.48 98.68
C GLN A 269 10.77 12.26 99.54
N THR A 270 9.87 11.40 99.03
CA THR A 270 9.52 10.16 99.75
C THR A 270 10.67 9.16 99.82
N GLY A 271 11.55 9.12 98.80
CA GLY A 271 12.77 8.31 98.82
C GLY A 271 13.77 8.80 99.87
N THR A 272 13.99 10.11 99.95
CA THR A 272 14.85 10.73 100.97
C THR A 272 14.27 10.60 102.39
N ASP A 273 12.94 10.65 102.54
CA ASP A 273 12.28 10.46 103.84
C ASP A 273 12.36 9.01 104.34
N MET A 274 12.39 8.02 103.42
CA MET A 274 12.66 6.63 103.76
C MET A 274 14.13 6.41 104.16
N GLU A 275 15.09 7.04 103.48
CA GLU A 275 16.52 7.00 103.85
C GLU A 275 16.79 7.72 105.19
N ALA A 276 16.10 8.83 105.46
CA ALA A 276 16.19 9.56 106.73
C ALA A 276 15.57 8.77 107.91
N ARG A 277 14.50 8.02 107.68
CA ARG A 277 13.89 7.14 108.70
C ARG A 277 14.68 5.86 108.98
N GLY A 278 15.47 5.37 108.03
CA GLY A 278 16.40 4.25 108.24
C GLY A 278 17.66 4.61 109.02
N SER A 279 17.97 5.90 109.15
CA SER A 279 19.18 6.40 109.83
C SER A 279 18.97 6.81 111.29
N ASN A 280 17.72 6.77 111.79
CA ASN A 280 17.36 7.17 113.16
C ASN A 280 16.93 6.00 114.07
N SER A 281 17.31 4.76 113.68
CA SER A 281 17.10 3.52 114.44
C SER A 281 18.41 2.72 114.61
N GLY A 282 19.51 3.42 114.85
CA GLY A 282 20.81 2.86 115.26
C GLY A 282 21.19 3.34 116.64
#